data_AF-A0A2N1M239-F1
#
_entry.id   AF-A0A2N1M239-F1
#
_cell.length_a   1.000
_cell.length_b   1.000
_cell.length_c   1.000
_cell.angle_alpha   90.00
_cell.angle_beta   90.00
_cell.angle_gamma   90.00
#
_symmetry.space_group_name_H-M   'P 1'
#
loop_
_entity.id
_entity.type
_entity.pdbx_description
1 polymer ?
#
loop_
_entity_poly.entity_id
_entity_poly.type
_entity_poly.pdbx_seq_one_letter_code
_entity_poly.pdbx_strand_id
1 'polypeptide(L)'
;ILAVACDNASNMDVMLDKISQSLAKKSITFDPKNQRVRCFAHVINLAAKKLIDNLQVPLLYEDENSFEEAEDTEDNLKDTIYKVI
;
A
#
# COMPACT_ATOMS: atom_id res chain seq x y z
N ILE A 1 -24.58 -10.94 -5.49
CA ILE A 1 -23.32 -10.72 -4.73
C ILE A 1 -23.48 -9.39 -3.99
N LEU A 2 -23.05 -9.28 -2.73
CA LEU A 2 -23.15 -8.01 -1.99
C LEU A 2 -21.91 -7.14 -2.24
N ALA A 3 -20.72 -7.71 -2.01
CA ALA A 3 -19.44 -7.05 -2.25
C ALA A 3 -18.30 -8.06 -2.45
N VAL A 4 -17.21 -7.62 -3.08
CA VAL A 4 -15.93 -8.34 -3.20
C VAL A 4 -14.84 -7.49 -2.58
N ALA A 5 -14.12 -8.07 -1.61
CA ALA A 5 -12.96 -7.42 -1.01
C ALA A 5 -11.68 -7.78 -1.79
N CYS A 6 -10.90 -6.78 -2.20
CA CYS A 6 -9.62 -6.94 -2.89
C CYS A 6 -8.64 -5.84 -2.50
N ASP A 7 -7.36 -5.98 -2.84
CA ASP A 7 -6.37 -4.94 -2.57
C ASP A 7 -6.65 -3.63 -3.37
N ASN A 8 -5.86 -2.59 -3.09
CA ASN A 8 -6.01 -1.30 -3.75
C ASN A 8 -5.13 -1.16 -5.01
N ALA A 9 -4.73 -2.26 -5.66
CA ALA A 9 -3.99 -2.20 -6.91
C ALA A 9 -4.94 -2.06 -8.11
N SER A 10 -4.46 -1.41 -9.18
CA SER A 10 -5.25 -1.15 -10.39
C SER A 10 -5.57 -2.42 -11.19
N ASN A 11 -4.78 -3.48 -11.04
CA ASN A 11 -5.09 -4.79 -11.63
C ASN A 11 -6.38 -5.39 -11.05
N MET A 12 -6.78 -5.02 -9.83
CA MET A 12 -8.05 -5.45 -9.25
C MET A 12 -9.26 -4.82 -9.92
N ASP A 13 -9.12 -3.63 -10.52
CA ASP A 13 -10.19 -3.02 -11.31
C ASP A 13 -10.48 -3.89 -12.55
N VAL A 14 -9.41 -4.31 -13.25
CA VAL A 14 -9.51 -5.21 -14.42
C VAL A 14 -10.08 -6.58 -14.04
N MET A 15 -9.68 -7.13 -12.89
CA MET A 15 -10.23 -8.38 -12.36
C MET A 15 -11.74 -8.27 -12.15
N LEU A 16 -12.20 -7.21 -11.49
CA LEU A 16 -13.61 -7.03 -11.16
C LEU A 16 -14.47 -6.80 -12.41
N ASP A 17 -13.95 -6.09 -13.41
CA ASP A 17 -14.63 -5.94 -14.70
C ASP A 17 -14.80 -7.30 -15.41
N LYS A 18 -13.75 -8.14 -15.42
CA LYS A 18 -13.82 -9.50 -15.99
C LYS A 18 -14.81 -10.39 -15.23
N ILE A 19 -14.88 -10.25 -13.90
CA ILE A 19 -15.86 -10.95 -13.08
C ILE A 19 -17.27 -10.49 -13.42
N SER A 20 -17.51 -9.17 -13.51
CA SER A 20 -18.82 -8.62 -13.90
C SER A 20 -19.29 -9.17 -15.24
N GLN A 21 -18.41 -9.16 -16.26
CA GLN A 21 -18.71 -9.73 -17.58
C GLN A 21 -19.03 -11.24 -17.52
N SER A 22 -18.30 -11.99 -16.70
CA SER A 22 -18.52 -13.44 -16.53
C SER A 22 -19.84 -13.75 -15.81
N LEU A 23 -20.22 -12.91 -14.85
CA LEU A 23 -21.47 -13.02 -14.10
C LEU A 23 -22.68 -12.61 -14.93
N ALA A 24 -22.54 -11.58 -15.78
CA ALA A 24 -23.58 -11.15 -16.70
C ALA A 24 -24.02 -12.28 -17.65
N LYS A 25 -23.07 -13.12 -18.11
CA LYS A 25 -23.37 -14.33 -18.92
C LYS A 25 -24.25 -15.36 -18.18
N LYS A 26 -24.29 -15.28 -16.86
CA LYS A 26 -25.12 -16.14 -15.98
C LYS A 26 -26.35 -15.40 -15.45
N SER A 27 -26.68 -14.23 -16.01
CA SER A 27 -27.76 -13.34 -15.54
C SER A 27 -27.61 -12.92 -14.08
N ILE A 28 -26.37 -12.80 -13.59
CA ILE A 28 -26.07 -12.32 -12.24
C ILE A 28 -25.59 -10.87 -12.34
N THR A 29 -26.36 -9.95 -11.77
CA THR A 29 -25.97 -8.53 -11.69
C THR A 29 -24.84 -8.34 -10.69
N PHE A 30 -23.76 -7.71 -11.15
CA PHE A 30 -22.63 -7.31 -10.32
C PHE A 30 -22.03 -6.00 -10.85
N ASP A 31 -22.04 -4.97 -10.01
CA ASP A 31 -21.44 -3.67 -10.31
C ASP A 31 -20.03 -3.60 -9.70
N PRO A 32 -18.96 -3.66 -10.51
CA PRO A 32 -17.60 -3.69 -10.01
C PRO A 32 -17.18 -2.40 -9.31
N LYS A 33 -17.86 -1.26 -9.53
CA LYS A 33 -17.56 0.01 -8.86
C LYS A 33 -18.28 0.11 -7.51
N ASN A 34 -19.57 -0.23 -7.50
CA ASN A 34 -20.40 -0.09 -6.30
C ASN A 34 -20.27 -1.27 -5.32
N GLN A 35 -19.71 -2.40 -5.77
CA GLN A 35 -19.60 -3.63 -4.99
C GLN A 35 -18.14 -4.06 -4.76
N ARG A 36 -17.20 -3.12 -4.93
CA ARG A 36 -15.80 -3.29 -4.54
C ARG A 36 -15.57 -2.76 -3.14
N VAL A 37 -14.95 -3.58 -2.29
CA VAL A 37 -14.39 -3.16 -1.00
C VAL A 37 -12.87 -3.22 -1.11
N ARG A 38 -12.20 -2.09 -0.87
CA ARG A 38 -10.72 -2.06 -0.84
C ARG A 38 -10.21 -2.62 0.48
N CYS A 39 -9.09 -3.33 0.44
CA CYS A 39 -8.43 -3.87 1.61
C CYS A 39 -7.99 -2.74 2.55
N PHE A 40 -8.58 -2.67 3.74
CA PHE A 40 -8.29 -1.62 4.72
C PHE A 40 -6.82 -1.62 5.15
N ALA A 41 -6.22 -2.79 5.38
CA ALA A 41 -4.80 -2.91 5.72
C ALA A 41 -3.89 -2.29 4.64
N HIS A 42 -4.23 -2.46 3.36
CA HIS A 42 -3.47 -1.84 2.28
C HIS A 42 -3.61 -0.31 2.27
N VAL A 43 -4.80 0.22 2.54
CA VAL A 43 -5.03 1.67 2.67
C VAL A 43 -4.20 2.26 3.81
N ILE A 44 -4.16 1.58 4.97
CA ILE A 44 -3.33 2.00 6.11
C ILE A 44 -1.84 1.98 5.75
N ASN A 45 -1.37 0.93 5.07
CA ASN A 45 0.02 0.85 4.61
C ASN A 45 0.39 2.01 3.67
N LEU A 46 -0.48 2.37 2.72
CA LEU A 46 -0.26 3.52 1.83
C LEU A 46 -0.24 4.84 2.60
N ALA A 47 -1.16 5.02 3.56
CA ALA A 47 -1.19 6.22 4.40
C ALA A 47 0.06 6.36 5.26
N ALA A 48 0.52 5.28 5.88
CA ALA A 48 1.74 5.26 6.70
C ALA A 48 2.99 5.59 5.86
N LYS A 49 3.16 4.96 4.69
CA LYS A 49 4.25 5.27 3.77
C LYS A 49 4.24 6.75 3.39
N LYS A 50 3.07 7.28 3.02
CA LYS A 50 2.95 8.69 2.63
C LYS A 50 3.23 9.64 3.80
N LEU A 51 2.88 9.27 5.03
CA LEU A 51 3.22 10.06 6.22
C LEU A 51 4.74 10.09 6.43
N ILE A 52 5.40 8.94 6.35
CA ILE A 52 6.85 8.82 6.50
C ILE A 52 7.57 9.65 5.43
N ASP A 53 7.15 9.55 4.16
CA ASP A 53 7.76 10.30 3.05
C ASP A 53 7.68 11.84 3.24
N ASN A 54 6.68 12.33 4.00
CA ASN A 54 6.48 13.76 4.24
C ASN A 54 7.00 14.24 5.60
N LEU A 55 7.40 13.32 6.49
CA LEU A 55 8.15 13.71 7.67
C LEU A 55 9.57 14.06 7.22
N GLN A 56 9.87 15.36 7.14
CA GLN A 56 11.26 15.81 7.24
C GLN A 56 11.67 15.50 8.68
N VAL A 57 12.38 14.39 8.88
CA VAL A 57 13.00 14.08 10.16
C VAL A 57 14.36 14.78 10.14
N PRO A 58 14.58 15.91 10.85
CA PRO A 58 15.91 16.20 11.30
C PRO A 58 16.22 15.09 12.29
N LEU A 59 16.95 14.08 11.82
CA LEU A 59 17.50 13.06 12.69
C LEU A 59 18.42 13.81 13.65
N LEU A 60 17.92 14.09 14.85
CA LEU A 60 18.73 14.49 15.98
C LEU A 60 19.56 13.25 16.35
N TYR A 61 20.64 13.05 15.60
CA TYR A 61 21.74 12.22 16.04
C TYR A 61 22.36 12.95 17.22
N GLU A 62 22.02 12.54 18.44
CA GLU A 62 22.91 12.79 19.55
C GLU A 62 24.19 11.99 19.27
N ASP A 63 25.22 12.77 18.96
CA ASP A 63 26.59 12.36 18.67
C ASP A 63 27.19 11.70 19.90
N GLU A 64 27.48 10.40 19.81
CA GLU A 64 28.65 9.82 20.47
C GLU A 64 29.33 8.79 19.56
N ASN A 65 30.28 9.31 18.78
CA ASN A 65 31.52 8.65 18.33
C ASN A 65 31.45 7.51 17.30
N SER A 66 31.91 7.88 16.10
CA SER A 66 33.05 7.29 15.36
C SER A 66 32.77 6.49 14.08
N PHE A 67 33.41 7.01 13.02
CA PHE A 67 33.97 6.36 11.82
C PHE A 67 33.22 6.45 10.47
N GLU A 68 33.70 7.44 9.70
CA GLU A 68 34.02 7.49 8.26
C GLU A 68 32.94 7.28 7.18
N GLU A 69 32.72 8.40 6.47
CA GLU A 69 32.49 8.61 5.02
C GLU A 69 31.57 7.65 4.24
N ALA A 70 30.33 8.15 4.06
CA ALA A 70 29.56 8.28 2.82
C ALA A 70 29.41 7.05 1.89
N GLU A 71 28.22 6.43 1.92
CA GLU A 71 27.44 6.07 0.72
C GLU A 71 26.00 5.62 1.05
N ASP A 72 25.04 6.12 0.26
CA ASP A 72 23.61 5.81 0.13
C ASP A 72 22.69 5.73 1.38
N THR A 73 22.12 6.88 1.72
CA THR A 73 21.17 7.08 2.83
C THR A 73 19.72 6.66 2.54
N GLU A 74 19.39 6.10 1.39
CA GLU A 74 18.00 5.77 1.03
C GLU A 74 17.56 4.34 1.44
N ASP A 75 18.51 3.42 1.59
CA ASP A 75 18.21 2.01 1.95
C ASP A 75 18.17 1.77 3.47
N ASN A 76 18.97 2.51 4.25
CA ASN A 76 19.08 2.30 5.70
C ASN A 76 17.80 2.67 6.49
N LEU A 77 17.01 3.64 6.00
CA LEU A 77 15.77 4.07 6.69
C LEU A 77 14.62 3.08 6.48
N LYS A 78 14.51 2.51 5.28
CA LYS A 78 13.51 1.47 4.98
C LYS A 78 13.79 0.22 5.81
N ASP A 79 15.03 -0.23 5.86
CA ASP A 79 15.42 -1.44 6.59
C ASP A 79 15.20 -1.32 8.11
N THR A 80 15.37 -0.13 8.68
CA THR A 80 15.14 0.08 10.11
C THR A 80 13.65 0.00 10.46
N ILE A 81 12.77 0.51 9.59
CA ILE A 81 11.32 0.50 9.82
C ILE A 81 10.72 -0.89 9.54
N TYR A 82 11.17 -1.60 8.49
CA TYR A 82 10.71 -2.96 8.20
C TYR A 82 11.19 -4.00 9.22
N LYS A 83 12.22 -3.72 10.03
CA LYS A 83 12.64 -4.58 11.15
C LYS A 83 11.74 -4.48 12.39
N VAL A 84 10.94 -3.42 12.51
CA VAL A 84 10.09 -3.16 13.68
C VAL A 84 8.64 -3.64 13.48
N ILE A 85 8.24 -3.95 12.25
CA ILE A 85 6.94 -4.56 11.89
C ILE A 85 7.13 -6.06 11.65
#